data_AF-A0A522ZXX4-F1
#
_entry.id   AF-A0A522ZXX4-F1
#
_cell.length_a   1.000
_cell.length_b   1.000
_cell.length_c   1.000
_cell.angle_alpha   90.00
_cell.angle_beta   90.00
_cell.angle_gamma   90.00
#
_symmetry.space_group_name_H-M   'P 1'
#
loop_
_entity.id
_entity.type
_entity.pdbx_description
1 polymer ?
#
loop_
_entity_poly.entity_id
_entity_poly.type
_entity_poly.pdbx_seq_one_letter_code
_entity_poly.pdbx_strand_id
1 'polypeptide(L)' 'MSIYINKDTRVITQGITGKTGQFHTAKCQEYANGKACFVAGVNPKKAGEAIFGIPIFGSV' A
#
# COMPACT_ATOMS: atom_id res chain seq x y z
N MET A 1 5.37 -22.42 2.39
CA MET A 1 4.32 -22.50 3.43
C MET A 1 4.25 -21.15 4.10
N SER A 2 3.07 -20.55 4.22
CA SER A 2 2.89 -19.27 4.90
C SER A 2 1.90 -19.42 6.05
N ILE A 3 2.10 -18.65 7.13
CA ILE A 3 1.32 -18.83 8.37
C ILE A 3 0.12 -17.86 8.42
N TYR A 4 0.35 -16.57 8.10
CA TYR A 4 -0.70 -15.53 8.22
C TYR A 4 -1.05 -14.83 6.91
N ILE A 5 -0.12 -14.73 5.98
CA ILE A 5 -0.29 -14.00 4.71
C ILE A 5 -0.03 -14.95 3.55
N ASN A 6 -0.72 -14.75 2.45
CA ASN A 6 -0.61 -15.56 1.24
C ASN A 6 -0.74 -14.66 -0.01
N LYS A 7 -0.74 -15.28 -1.19
CA LYS A 7 -0.83 -14.57 -2.47
C LYS A 7 -2.11 -13.74 -2.64
N ASP A 8 -3.18 -14.07 -1.91
CA ASP A 8 -4.49 -13.43 -1.99
C ASP A 8 -4.64 -12.33 -0.91
N THR A 9 -3.62 -12.15 -0.05
CA THR A 9 -3.62 -11.11 0.98
C THR A 9 -3.57 -9.73 0.32
N ARG A 10 -4.49 -8.86 0.74
CA ARG A 10 -4.52 -7.45 0.35
C ARG A 10 -3.91 -6.61 1.47
N VAL A 11 -2.97 -5.76 1.09
CA VAL A 11 -2.15 -4.94 1.98
C VAL A 11 -2.52 -3.47 1.80
N ILE A 12 -2.60 -2.77 2.93
CA ILE A 12 -2.70 -1.31 2.96
C ILE A 12 -1.44 -0.72 3.61
N THR A 13 -1.06 0.48 3.20
CA THR A 13 0.08 1.19 3.80
C THR A 13 -0.37 2.46 4.50
N GLN A 14 -0.31 2.45 5.83
CA GLN A 14 -0.48 3.67 6.62
C GLN A 14 0.76 4.54 6.52
N GLY A 15 0.58 5.83 6.25
CA GLY A 15 1.71 6.74 6.01
C GLY A 15 2.39 6.53 4.66
N ILE A 16 1.66 6.03 3.65
CA ILE A 16 2.17 5.74 2.30
C ILE A 16 2.89 6.93 1.66
N THR A 17 2.50 8.16 2.00
CA THR A 17 3.06 9.38 1.42
C THR A 17 4.36 9.82 2.10
N GLY A 18 4.75 9.22 3.22
CA GLY A 18 6.03 9.49 3.88
C GLY A 18 7.20 8.85 3.14
N LYS A 19 8.42 9.36 3.33
CA LYS A 19 9.63 8.88 2.62
C LYS A 19 9.80 7.35 2.71
N THR A 20 9.69 6.80 3.92
CA THR A 20 9.83 5.36 4.18
C THR A 20 8.64 4.57 3.61
N GLY A 21 7.42 5.07 3.80
CA GLY A 21 6.20 4.46 3.26
C GLY A 21 6.26 4.33 1.74
N GLN A 22 6.66 5.39 1.04
CA GLN A 22 6.83 5.39 -0.41
C GLN A 22 7.89 4.37 -0.86
N PHE A 23 9.06 4.39 -0.23
CA PHE A 23 10.18 3.52 -0.59
C PHE A 23 9.82 2.03 -0.45
N HIS A 24 9.29 1.61 0.70
CA HIS A 24 8.93 0.21 0.91
C HIS A 24 7.71 -0.20 0.09
N THR A 25 6.71 0.67 -0.07
CA THR A 25 5.55 0.34 -0.91
C THR A 25 5.97 0.10 -2.36
N ALA A 26 6.81 0.95 -2.93
CA ALA A 26 7.30 0.76 -4.30
C ALA A 26 8.05 -0.57 -4.45
N LYS A 27 8.99 -0.87 -3.54
CA LYS A 27 9.77 -2.12 -3.60
C LYS A 27 8.96 -3.37 -3.31
N CYS A 28 8.02 -3.31 -2.37
CA CYS A 28 7.13 -4.44 -2.12
C CYS A 28 6.12 -4.64 -3.26
N GLN A 29 5.71 -3.58 -3.96
CA GLN A 29 4.86 -3.70 -5.14
C GLN A 29 5.63 -4.33 -6.34
N GLU A 30 6.91 -4.02 -6.51
CA GLU A 30 7.78 -4.70 -7.49
C GLU A 30 7.96 -6.20 -7.18
N TYR A 31 8.04 -6.56 -5.89
CA TYR A 31 8.30 -7.92 -5.44
C TYR A 31 7.05 -8.82 -5.31
N ALA A 32 5.94 -8.26 -4.84
CA ALA A 32 4.70 -8.99 -4.58
C ALA A 32 3.80 -9.04 -5.83
N ASN A 33 2.53 -9.40 -5.66
CA ASN A 33 1.52 -9.38 -6.73
C ASN A 33 1.13 -7.94 -7.18
N GLY A 34 2.04 -6.98 -7.10
CA GLY A 34 1.87 -5.61 -7.55
C GLY A 34 0.62 -4.95 -6.97
N LYS A 35 -0.15 -4.32 -7.88
CA LYS A 35 -1.41 -3.63 -7.56
C LYS A 35 -2.51 -4.55 -7.04
N ALA A 36 -2.41 -5.87 -7.27
CA ALA A 36 -3.39 -6.82 -6.74
C ALA A 36 -3.18 -7.06 -5.23
N CYS A 37 -1.97 -6.87 -4.73
CA CYS A 37 -1.64 -6.96 -3.31
C CYS A 37 -1.78 -5.60 -2.60
N PHE A 38 -1.18 -4.54 -3.12
CA PHE A 38 -1.23 -3.20 -2.50
C PHE A 38 -2.45 -2.42 -2.98
N VAL A 39 -3.49 -2.36 -2.15
CA VAL A 39 -4.82 -1.89 -2.58
C VAL A 39 -5.21 -0.50 -2.08
N ALA A 40 -4.58 -0.02 -0.99
CA ALA A 40 -4.88 1.29 -0.44
C ALA A 40 -3.70 1.87 0.36
N GLY A 41 -3.62 3.19 0.39
CA GLY A 41 -2.76 3.93 1.30
C GLY A 41 -3.59 4.79 2.25
N VAL A 42 -3.02 5.16 3.41
CA VAL A 42 -3.72 6.04 4.38
C VAL A 42 -2.87 7.27 4.68
N ASN A 43 -3.47 8.44 4.47
CA ASN A 43 -2.99 9.72 4.96
C ASN A 43 -4.18 10.69 5.15
N PRO A 44 -4.49 11.10 6.40
CA PRO A 44 -5.58 12.04 6.70
C PRO A 44 -5.53 13.36 5.92
N LYS A 45 -4.32 13.84 5.59
CA LYS A 45 -4.11 15.13 4.92
C LYS A 45 -4.14 15.05 3.39
N LYS A 46 -4.15 13.85 2.82
CA LYS A 46 -4.02 13.59 1.38
C LYS A 46 -5.07 12.60 0.86
N ALA A 47 -6.21 12.54 1.53
CA ALA A 47 -7.32 11.69 1.13
C ALA A 47 -7.84 12.09 -0.25
N GLY A 48 -8.12 11.11 -1.11
CA GLY A 48 -8.59 11.32 -2.48
C GLY A 48 -7.48 11.42 -3.53
N GLU A 49 -6.21 11.54 -3.11
CA GLU A 49 -5.06 11.42 -4.01
C GLU A 49 -4.74 9.94 -4.32
N ALA A 50 -3.84 9.73 -5.28
CA ALA A 50 -3.28 8.41 -5.56
C ALA A 50 -1.77 8.49 -5.72
N ILE A 51 -1.06 7.47 -5.25
CA ILE A 51 0.39 7.32 -5.42
C ILE A 51 0.69 5.92 -5.94
N PHE A 52 1.55 5.78 -6.95
CA PHE A 52 1.83 4.51 -7.64
C PHE A 52 0.58 3.81 -8.20
N GLY A 53 -0.50 4.58 -8.43
CA GLY A 53 -1.82 4.08 -8.81
C GLY A 53 -2.61 3.42 -7.68
N ILE A 54 -2.20 3.61 -6.43
CA ILE A 54 -2.88 3.15 -5.21
C ILE A 54 -3.66 4.33 -4.64
N PRO A 55 -4.99 4.20 -4.39
CA PRO A 55 -5.80 5.26 -3.81
C PRO A 55 -5.44 5.54 -2.35
N ILE A 56 -5.51 6.80 -1.94
CA ILE A 56 -5.21 7.26 -0.58
C ILE A 56 -6.51 7.64 0.15
N PHE A 57 -6.69 7.08 1.35
CA PHE A 57 -7.83 7.32 2.22
C PHE A 57 -7.42 8.15 3.45
N GLY A 58 -8.40 8.84 4.04
CA GLY A 58 -8.19 9.65 5.25
C GLY A 58 -8.14 8.84 6.54
N SER A 59 -8.74 7.64 6.53
CA SER A 59 -8.83 6.71 7.66
C SER A 59 -8.64 5.28 7.18
N VAL A 60 -8.40 4.36 8.13
CA VAL A 60 -8.44 2.90 7.90
C VAL A 60 -9.87 2.41 7.84
#